data_AF-A0A8H3BM23-F1
#
_entry.id   AF-A0A8H3BM23-F1
#
_cell.length_a   1.000
_cell.length_b   1.000
_cell.length_c   1.000
_cell.angle_alpha   90.00
_cell.angle_beta   90.00
_cell.angle_gamma   90.00
#
_symmetry.space_group_name_H-M   'P 1'
#
loop_
_entity.id
_entity.type
_entity.pdbx_description
1 polymer ?
#
loop_
_entity_poly.entity_id
_entity_poly.type
_entity_poly.pdbx_seq_one_letter_code
_entity_poly.pdbx_strand_id
1 'polypeptide(L)'
;MSEPSYHPEIMIHQPDSFHLSLSREHFDIKKFMGKWHVIQSTLPLWKSITDVTITYSLKISPSPDTVKFDDIVEYRSRASPGSAKSRVVGIDTLVTTPHGAPEGYESGVSYHWRGKGWHVLPLLSCSLFIYKIIPFSSPG
;
A
#
# COMPACT_ATOMS: atom_id res chain seq x y z
N MET A 1 -25.34 -33.21 -4.13
CA MET A 1 -23.96 -33.01 -3.64
C MET A 1 -23.67 -31.53 -3.74
N SER A 2 -23.55 -30.86 -2.61
CA SER A 2 -23.26 -29.42 -2.53
C SER A 2 -21.76 -29.23 -2.61
N GLU A 3 -21.27 -28.40 -3.53
CA GLU A 3 -19.84 -28.04 -3.57
C GLU A 3 -19.46 -27.30 -2.27
N PRO A 4 -18.30 -27.62 -1.66
CA PRO A 4 -17.81 -26.86 -0.52
C PRO A 4 -17.49 -25.43 -0.97
N SER A 5 -18.12 -24.46 -0.31
CA SER A 5 -17.84 -23.04 -0.51
C SER A 5 -16.40 -22.76 -0.06
N TYR A 6 -15.50 -22.55 -1.02
CA TYR A 6 -14.14 -22.08 -0.74
C TYR A 6 -14.21 -20.60 -0.38
N HIS A 7 -14.24 -20.31 0.91
CA HIS A 7 -13.93 -18.97 1.38
C HIS A 7 -12.40 -18.85 1.47
N PRO A 8 -11.77 -17.92 0.74
CA PRO A 8 -10.35 -17.68 0.91
C PRO A 8 -10.10 -17.22 2.34
N GLU A 9 -9.25 -17.96 3.07
CA GLU A 9 -8.81 -17.55 4.40
C GLU A 9 -7.94 -16.30 4.26
N ILE A 10 -8.41 -15.22 4.90
CA ILE A 10 -7.78 -13.91 4.89
C ILE A 10 -6.73 -13.89 6.01
N MET A 11 -5.46 -14.07 5.65
CA MET A 11 -4.34 -14.02 6.60
C MET A 11 -3.86 -12.58 6.80
N ILE A 12 -3.91 -12.09 8.04
CA ILE A 12 -3.46 -10.74 8.41
C ILE A 12 -2.11 -10.86 9.14
N HIS A 13 -1.11 -10.13 8.65
CA HIS A 13 0.23 -10.09 9.24
C HIS A 13 0.42 -8.86 10.15
N GLN A 14 1.28 -9.02 11.15
CA GLN A 14 1.75 -7.90 11.97
C GLN A 14 2.68 -6.97 11.16
N PRO A 15 2.83 -5.70 11.58
CA PRO A 15 3.65 -4.70 10.89
C PRO A 15 5.08 -5.05 10.51
N ASP A 16 5.72 -5.85 11.34
CA ASP A 16 7.10 -6.28 11.31
C ASP A 16 7.23 -7.76 10.98
N SER A 17 6.17 -8.36 10.42
CA SER A 17 6.16 -9.75 10.00
C SER A 17 7.13 -10.00 8.84
N PHE A 18 7.95 -11.04 8.99
CA PHE A 18 8.82 -11.58 7.94
C PHE A 18 8.27 -12.90 7.35
N HIS A 19 6.94 -13.06 7.37
CA HIS A 19 6.29 -14.26 6.83
C HIS A 19 6.60 -14.42 5.33
N LEU A 20 6.80 -15.67 4.87
CA LEU A 20 7.24 -15.95 3.50
C LEU A 20 6.31 -15.42 2.41
N SER A 21 5.00 -15.32 2.67
CA SER A 21 4.02 -14.71 1.73
C SER A 21 4.30 -13.23 1.43
N LEU A 22 5.07 -12.55 2.30
CA LEU A 22 5.48 -11.16 2.16
C LEU A 22 6.88 -11.03 1.53
N SER A 23 7.55 -12.15 1.23
CA SER A 23 8.86 -12.14 0.58
C SER A 23 8.73 -11.78 -0.90
N ARG A 24 9.84 -11.35 -1.49
CA ARG A 24 9.93 -10.94 -2.89
C ARG A 24 9.51 -12.04 -3.87
N GLU A 25 9.76 -13.31 -3.52
CA GLU A 25 9.45 -14.46 -4.36
C GLU A 25 7.96 -14.79 -4.40
N HIS A 26 7.26 -14.59 -3.27
CA HIS A 26 5.87 -15.00 -3.11
C HIS A 26 4.86 -13.85 -3.30
N PHE A 27 5.30 -12.61 -3.10
CA PHE A 27 4.41 -11.46 -3.22
C PHE A 27 4.20 -11.05 -4.68
N ASP A 28 2.97 -11.27 -5.19
CA ASP A 28 2.59 -10.87 -6.54
C ASP A 28 2.32 -9.35 -6.60
N ILE A 29 3.40 -8.61 -6.86
CA ILE A 29 3.41 -7.17 -7.02
C ILE A 29 2.42 -6.65 -8.07
N LYS A 30 2.15 -7.43 -9.13
CA LYS A 30 1.28 -6.99 -10.22
C LYS A 30 -0.17 -6.94 -9.76
N LYS A 31 -0.59 -7.89 -8.92
CA LYS A 31 -1.92 -7.91 -8.29
C LYS A 31 -2.14 -6.77 -7.30
N PHE A 32 -1.07 -6.20 -6.75
CA PHE A 32 -1.15 -5.08 -5.82
C PHE A 32 -1.34 -3.72 -6.52
N MET A 33 -0.97 -3.62 -7.81
CA MET A 33 -1.07 -2.37 -8.56
C MET A 33 -2.52 -1.93 -8.78
N GLY A 34 -2.72 -0.63 -9.00
CA GLY A 34 -4.02 -0.05 -9.28
C GLY A 34 -4.56 0.80 -8.14
N LYS A 35 -5.88 1.00 -8.13
CA LYS A 35 -6.55 1.94 -7.25
C LYS A 35 -7.20 1.23 -6.06
N TRP A 36 -6.87 1.70 -4.87
CA TRP A 36 -7.37 1.21 -3.59
C TRP A 36 -8.23 2.26 -2.90
N HIS A 37 -9.30 1.81 -2.27
CA HIS A 37 -10.18 2.65 -1.45
C HIS A 37 -9.89 2.41 0.03
N VAL A 38 -9.62 3.48 0.78
CA VAL A 38 -9.40 3.35 2.22
C VAL A 38 -10.74 3.43 2.94
N ILE A 39 -11.18 2.28 3.44
CA ILE A 39 -12.45 2.14 4.15
C ILE A 39 -12.30 2.49 5.63
N GLN A 40 -11.16 2.16 6.24
CA GLN A 40 -10.87 2.47 7.63
C GLN A 40 -9.38 2.67 7.86
N SER A 41 -9.04 3.64 8.72
CA SER A 41 -7.67 3.92 9.14
C SER A 41 -7.66 4.29 10.62
N THR A 42 -6.64 3.85 11.35
CA THR A 42 -6.40 4.23 12.75
C THR A 42 -5.56 5.49 12.86
N LEU A 43 -4.96 5.95 11.75
CA LEU A 43 -4.05 7.09 11.78
C LEU A 43 -4.82 8.41 11.94
N PRO A 44 -4.45 9.26 12.92
CA PRO A 44 -5.15 10.51 13.22
C PRO A 44 -5.33 11.44 12.01
N LEU A 45 -4.37 11.47 11.08
CA LEU A 45 -4.42 12.34 9.90
C LEU A 45 -5.61 12.04 8.98
N TRP A 46 -6.14 10.81 8.99
CA TRP A 46 -7.25 10.40 8.11
C TRP A 46 -8.62 10.82 8.65
N LYS A 47 -8.70 11.24 9.92
CA LYS A 47 -9.98 11.57 10.57
C LYS A 47 -10.65 12.80 9.96
N SER A 48 -9.86 13.78 9.52
CA SER A 48 -10.34 15.03 8.91
C SER A 48 -10.63 14.93 7.42
N ILE A 49 -10.42 13.75 6.80
CA ILE A 49 -10.59 13.53 5.36
C ILE A 49 -11.57 12.39 5.07
N THR A 50 -12.05 12.32 3.82
CA THR A 50 -12.98 11.32 3.31
C THR A 50 -12.69 10.99 1.84
N ASP A 51 -13.34 9.94 1.32
CA ASP A 51 -13.24 9.47 -0.07
C ASP A 51 -11.81 9.20 -0.53
N VAL A 52 -11.02 8.67 0.41
CA VAL A 52 -9.58 8.55 0.20
C VAL A 52 -9.29 7.36 -0.69
N THR A 53 -8.50 7.63 -1.73
CA THR A 53 -8.05 6.62 -2.67
C THR A 53 -6.55 6.71 -2.86
N ILE A 54 -5.91 5.56 -2.94
CA ILE A 54 -4.47 5.42 -3.20
C ILE A 54 -4.31 4.71 -4.53
N THR A 55 -3.50 5.24 -5.44
CA THR A 55 -3.24 4.60 -6.73
C THR A 55 -1.75 4.29 -6.84
N TYR A 56 -1.43 3.00 -6.98
CA TYR A 56 -0.07 2.52 -7.20
C TYR A 56 0.16 2.21 -8.67
N SER A 57 1.27 2.70 -9.22
CA SER A 57 1.67 2.43 -10.61
C SER A 57 3.15 2.11 -10.68
N LEU A 58 3.50 0.96 -11.28
CA LEU A 58 4.89 0.55 -11.43
C LEU A 58 5.67 1.58 -12.24
N LYS A 59 6.78 2.04 -11.67
CA LYS A 59 7.69 2.98 -12.32
C LYS A 59 8.82 2.18 -12.96
N ILE A 60 8.95 2.27 -14.27
CA ILE A 60 10.09 1.68 -14.98
C ILE A 60 11.32 2.48 -14.60
N SER A 61 12.20 1.91 -13.77
CA SER A 61 13.50 2.50 -13.43
C SER A 61 14.54 2.09 -14.48
N PRO A 62 15.46 2.99 -14.89
CA PRO A 62 16.60 2.62 -15.72
C PRO A 62 17.59 1.69 -14.98
N SER A 63 17.53 1.62 -13.65
CA SER A 63 18.25 0.61 -12.86
C SER A 63 17.37 -0.64 -12.69
N PRO A 64 17.81 -1.82 -13.15
CA PRO A 64 17.00 -3.05 -13.07
C PRO A 64 16.77 -3.51 -11.61
N ASP A 65 17.61 -3.07 -10.68
CA ASP A 65 17.66 -3.60 -9.32
C ASP A 65 16.73 -2.89 -8.33
N THR A 66 16.08 -1.80 -8.73
CA THR A 66 15.25 -1.00 -7.81
C THR A 66 13.83 -0.91 -8.28
N VAL A 67 12.95 -1.67 -7.62
CA VAL A 67 11.51 -1.56 -7.80
C VAL A 67 11.01 -0.25 -7.20
N LYS A 68 10.30 0.54 -8.01
CA LYS A 68 9.69 1.81 -7.59
C LYS A 68 8.27 1.92 -8.11
N PHE A 69 7.43 2.66 -7.40
CA PHE A 69 6.07 2.99 -7.85
C PHE A 69 5.81 4.47 -7.66
N ASP A 70 4.99 4.99 -8.56
CA ASP A 70 4.28 6.23 -8.28
C ASP A 70 3.10 5.91 -7.34
N ASP A 71 3.01 6.67 -6.26
CA ASP A 71 1.94 6.62 -5.26
C ASP A 71 1.15 7.93 -5.32
N ILE A 72 -0.13 7.82 -5.66
CA ILE A 72 -1.04 8.97 -5.75
C ILE A 72 -2.16 8.80 -4.73
N VAL A 73 -2.16 9.68 -3.74
CA VAL A 73 -3.22 9.77 -2.73
C VAL A 73 -4.16 10.90 -3.09
N GLU A 74 -5.45 10.59 -3.24
CA GLU A 74 -6.51 11.56 -3.45
C GLU A 74 -7.52 11.51 -2.31
N TYR A 75 -7.96 12.66 -1.80
CA TYR A 75 -8.91 12.73 -0.68
C TYR A 75 -9.75 14.00 -0.74
N ARG A 76 -10.83 14.06 0.04
CA ARG A 76 -11.61 15.29 0.29
C ARG A 76 -11.52 15.70 1.75
N SER A 77 -11.60 16.98 2.03
CA SER A 77 -11.78 17.47 3.40
C SER A 77 -13.17 17.10 3.91
N ARG A 78 -13.25 16.55 5.12
CA ARG A 78 -14.54 16.30 5.78
C ARG A 78 -15.25 17.61 6.15
N ALA A 79 -14.51 18.69 6.35
CA ALA A 79 -15.06 20.01 6.66
C ALA A 79 -15.69 20.70 5.43
N SER A 80 -15.47 20.19 4.22
CA SER A 80 -16.05 20.73 2.99
C SER A 80 -16.56 19.62 2.08
N PRO A 81 -17.67 18.95 2.47
CA PRO A 81 -18.27 17.90 1.65
C PRO A 81 -18.62 18.43 0.25
N GLY A 82 -18.21 17.71 -0.80
CA GLY A 82 -18.43 18.11 -2.19
C GLY A 82 -17.31 18.94 -2.83
N SER A 83 -16.25 19.29 -2.09
CA SER A 83 -15.08 19.95 -2.68
C SER A 83 -14.38 19.07 -3.73
N ALA A 84 -13.58 19.71 -4.58
CA ALA A 84 -12.59 19.01 -5.40
C ALA A 84 -11.67 18.17 -4.50
N LYS A 85 -11.18 17.05 -5.03
CA LYS A 85 -10.23 16.20 -4.31
C LYS A 85 -8.87 16.90 -4.24
N SER A 86 -8.27 16.88 -3.06
CA SER A 86 -6.85 17.14 -2.87
C SER A 86 -6.06 15.94 -3.37
N ARG A 87 -4.86 16.21 -3.92
CA ARG A 87 -3.99 15.19 -4.50
C ARG A 87 -2.56 15.34 -3.97
N VAL A 88 -2.00 14.24 -3.48
CA VAL A 88 -0.61 14.11 -3.05
C VAL A 88 0.06 13.06 -3.93
N VAL A 89 1.27 13.34 -4.37
CA VAL A 89 2.05 12.43 -5.20
C VAL A 89 3.36 12.11 -4.49
N GLY A 90 3.72 10.83 -4.46
CA GLY A 90 4.97 10.34 -3.91
C GLY A 90 5.55 9.21 -4.76
N ILE A 91 6.73 8.77 -4.35
CA ILE A 91 7.42 7.61 -4.93
C ILE A 91 7.74 6.65 -3.79
N ASP A 92 7.29 5.41 -3.93
CA ASP A 92 7.68 4.30 -3.08
C ASP A 92 8.86 3.57 -3.71
N THR A 93 9.89 3.30 -2.91
CA THR A 93 11.09 2.58 -3.32
C THR A 93 11.25 1.32 -2.46
N LEU A 94 11.40 0.15 -3.09
CA LEU A 94 11.51 -1.12 -2.38
C LEU A 94 12.74 -1.14 -1.47
N VAL A 95 12.53 -1.64 -0.27
CA VAL A 95 13.58 -1.96 0.71
C VAL A 95 13.71 -3.47 0.74
N THR A 96 14.65 -4.02 -0.03
CA THR A 96 14.84 -5.46 -0.16
C THR A 96 15.17 -6.11 1.19
N THR A 97 16.01 -5.45 2.00
CA THR A 97 16.44 -5.96 3.30
C THR A 97 16.01 -4.99 4.41
N PRO A 98 14.77 -5.09 4.91
CA PRO A 98 14.29 -4.22 5.99
C PRO A 98 15.05 -4.49 7.29
N HIS A 99 15.12 -3.48 8.16
CA HIS A 99 15.77 -3.60 9.46
C HIS A 99 15.10 -4.70 10.31
N GLY A 100 15.91 -5.58 10.91
CA GLY A 100 15.43 -6.70 11.73
C GLY A 100 15.05 -7.95 10.93
N ALA A 101 15.16 -7.93 9.59
CA ALA A 101 14.95 -9.10 8.77
C ALA A 101 15.97 -10.21 9.08
N PRO A 102 15.55 -11.49 9.07
CA PRO A 102 16.47 -12.63 9.11
C PRO A 102 17.47 -12.59 7.95
N GLU A 103 18.63 -13.21 8.15
CA GLU A 103 19.63 -13.37 7.08
C GLU A 103 19.02 -14.08 5.87
N GLY A 104 19.25 -13.54 4.67
CA GLY A 104 18.71 -14.07 3.41
C GLY A 104 17.24 -13.71 3.12
N TYR A 105 16.54 -12.99 4.00
CA TYR A 105 15.18 -12.54 3.72
C TYR A 105 15.15 -11.33 2.78
N GLU A 106 14.49 -11.48 1.64
CA GLU A 106 14.15 -10.37 0.74
C GLU A 106 12.67 -10.01 0.85
N SER A 107 12.37 -8.78 1.26
CA SER A 107 11.01 -8.28 1.34
C SER A 107 10.44 -7.97 -0.04
N GLY A 108 9.18 -8.36 -0.28
CA GLY A 108 8.38 -7.93 -1.43
C GLY A 108 7.46 -6.74 -1.11
N VAL A 109 7.42 -6.31 0.15
CA VAL A 109 6.34 -5.46 0.68
C VAL A 109 6.81 -4.24 1.47
N SER A 110 8.11 -4.12 1.72
CA SER A 110 8.68 -3.02 2.52
C SER A 110 9.14 -1.89 1.60
N TYR A 111 8.62 -0.68 1.81
CA TYR A 111 8.90 0.46 0.94
C TYR A 111 9.27 1.71 1.71
N HIS A 112 10.14 2.53 1.12
CA HIS A 112 10.44 3.88 1.54
C HIS A 112 9.72 4.88 0.64
N TRP A 113 8.85 5.68 1.26
CA TRP A 113 8.10 6.71 0.56
C TRP A 113 8.83 8.05 0.57
N ARG A 114 8.72 8.76 -0.55
CA ARG A 114 9.23 10.13 -0.74
C ARG A 114 8.15 10.98 -1.41
N GLY A 115 7.63 11.98 -0.71
CA GLY A 115 6.67 12.93 -1.25
C GLY A 115 7.27 13.88 -2.29
N LYS A 116 6.45 14.32 -3.24
CA LYS A 116 6.82 15.31 -4.27
C LYS A 116 6.00 16.59 -4.07
N GLY A 117 6.63 17.68 -3.61
CA GLY A 117 6.01 19.01 -3.50
C GLY A 117 6.41 19.82 -2.25
N TRP A 118 5.96 21.08 -2.14
CA TRP A 118 6.27 22.02 -1.04
C TRP A 118 5.30 21.94 0.16
N HIS A 119 4.14 21.32 -0.01
CA HIS A 119 3.15 21.10 1.06
C HIS A 119 3.04 19.62 1.43
N VAL A 120 4.19 19.03 1.76
CA VAL A 120 4.24 17.67 2.28
C VAL A 120 3.72 17.75 3.72
N LEU A 121 2.41 17.54 3.89
CA LEU A 121 1.94 16.89 5.12
C LEU A 121 2.94 15.76 5.40
N PRO A 122 3.44 15.55 6.64
CA PRO A 122 4.32 14.44 6.98
C PRO A 122 3.51 13.13 6.87
N LEU A 123 3.18 12.82 5.63
CA LEU A 123 2.54 11.64 5.14
C LEU A 123 3.71 10.70 4.94
N LEU A 124 3.61 9.52 5.55
CA LEU A 124 4.26 8.33 5.02
C LEU A 124 5.79 8.29 5.23
N SER A 125 6.28 8.55 6.45
CA SER A 125 7.30 7.63 6.99
C SER A 125 6.55 6.52 7.71
N CYS A 126 5.91 5.67 6.92
CA CYS A 126 5.26 4.47 7.42
C CYS A 126 5.60 3.42 6.39
N SER A 127 6.31 2.37 6.83
CA SER A 127 6.26 1.07 6.19
C SER A 127 4.88 0.89 5.56
N LEU A 128 4.89 0.75 4.25
CA LEU A 128 3.72 0.84 3.39
C LEU A 128 2.49 0.19 4.03
N PHE A 129 1.37 0.88 3.93
CA PHE A 129 0.05 0.61 4.50
C PHE A 129 -0.55 -0.72 4.03
N ILE A 130 0.09 -1.83 4.41
CA ILE A 130 -0.41 -3.20 4.27
C ILE A 130 -1.03 -3.61 5.61
N TYR A 131 -1.69 -2.67 6.29
CA TYR A 131 -2.30 -2.94 7.60
C TYR A 131 -3.80 -3.14 7.56
N LYS A 132 -4.43 -3.14 6.38
CA LYS A 132 -5.86 -3.50 6.32
C LYS A 132 -6.51 -3.83 4.98
N ILE A 133 -5.78 -4.01 3.88
CA ILE A 133 -6.46 -4.21 2.60
C ILE A 133 -5.99 -5.50 1.94
N ILE A 134 -6.54 -6.59 2.45
CA ILE A 134 -6.61 -7.84 1.70
C ILE A 134 -7.69 -7.64 0.62
N PRO A 135 -7.40 -7.91 -0.67
CA PRO A 135 -8.37 -7.72 -1.73
C PRO A 135 -9.59 -8.60 -1.50
N PHE A 136 -10.76 -7.97 -1.37
CA PHE A 136 -12.02 -8.60 -1.72
C PHE A 136 -12.04 -8.74 -3.25
N SER A 137 -11.75 -9.95 -3.74
CA SER A 137 -12.02 -10.29 -5.13
C SER A 137 -13.51 -10.62 -5.21
N SER A 138 -14.29 -9.75 -5.84
CA SER A 138 -15.66 -10.11 -6.22
C SER A 138 -15.57 -11.18 -7.31
N PRO A 139 -16.22 -12.35 -7.16
CA PRO A 139 -16.44 -13.20 -8.31
C PRO A 139 -17.34 -12.44 -9.29
N GLY A 140 -16.92 -12.37 -10.54
CA GLY A 140 -17.77 -11.99 -11.67
C GLY A 140 -18.56 -13.18 -12.18
#